data_AF-A0A836VSK4-F1
#
_entry.id   AF-A0A836VSK4-F1
#
_cell.length_a   1.000
_cell.length_b   1.000
_cell.length_c   1.000
_cell.angle_alpha   90.00
_cell.angle_beta   90.00
_cell.angle_gamma   90.00
#
_symmetry.space_group_name_H-M   'P 1'
#
loop_
_entity.id
_entity.type
_entity.pdbx_description
1 polymer ?
#
loop_
_entity_poly.entity_id
_entity_poly.type
_entity_poly.pdbx_seq_one_letter_code
_entity_poly.pdbx_strand_id
1 'polypeptide(L)'
;MLQVLSRIPLHGPWSLGPLGKVSGFGIGIALVVWLLGGVVWFTLRWRVKRSWGNWAVPGVTWLGIAAVIVMIPEWSLRDVRAEIVRVSAQIHSGHGGPVNQLVLGDLYAEALDFPRALRCYRQAATLAPDQPEPHARLAWLLATCPDEGIRDAEEALREAQQACRLTGYGRPRCLEVLAAAHAEAKQW
;
A
#
# COMPACT_ATOMS: atom_id res chain seq x y z
N MET A 1 21.81 -15.19 -7.72
CA MET A 1 21.11 -15.62 -6.50
C MET A 1 20.52 -14.46 -5.68
N LEU A 2 20.88 -13.20 -5.94
CA LEU A 2 20.30 -12.01 -5.27
C LEU A 2 18.97 -11.50 -5.89
N GLN A 3 18.59 -11.95 -7.09
CA GLN A 3 17.39 -11.47 -7.79
C GLN A 3 16.07 -12.10 -7.31
N VAL A 4 16.10 -13.15 -6.49
CA VAL A 4 14.89 -13.77 -5.94
C VAL A 4 14.37 -12.99 -4.73
N LEU A 5 15.26 -12.31 -3.99
CA LEU A 5 14.89 -11.55 -2.80
C LEU A 5 14.17 -10.23 -3.12
N SER A 6 14.33 -9.66 -4.32
CA SER A 6 13.70 -8.40 -4.72
C SER A 6 12.30 -8.56 -5.32
N ARG A 7 11.85 -9.80 -5.59
CA ARG A 7 10.47 -10.10 -6.03
C ARG A 7 9.54 -10.46 -4.88
N ILE A 8 10.05 -10.43 -3.66
CA ILE A 8 9.25 -10.65 -2.47
C ILE A 8 8.34 -9.43 -2.29
N PRO A 9 7.01 -9.56 -2.47
CA PRO A 9 6.11 -8.44 -2.29
C PRO A 9 6.13 -8.01 -0.83
N LEU A 10 6.78 -6.87 -0.56
CA LEU A 10 6.82 -6.25 0.77
C LEU A 10 5.43 -5.74 1.21
N HIS A 11 4.46 -5.71 0.28
CA HIS A 11 3.09 -5.24 0.46
C HIS A 11 2.14 -6.22 -0.23
N GLY A 12 1.13 -6.68 0.50
CA GLY A 12 0.14 -7.66 0.04
C GLY A 12 0.00 -8.86 1.00
N PRO A 13 -1.17 -9.54 1.01
CA PRO A 13 -1.40 -10.69 1.87
C PRO A 13 -0.62 -11.91 1.36
N TRP A 14 0.27 -12.44 2.20
CA TRP A 14 1.00 -13.68 1.93
C TRP A 14 0.11 -14.89 2.19
N SER A 15 0.04 -15.84 1.25
CA SER A 15 -0.74 -17.08 1.41
C SER A 15 0.15 -18.20 1.95
N LEU A 16 -0.17 -18.75 3.13
CA LEU A 16 0.51 -19.91 3.72
C LEU A 16 -0.21 -21.24 3.41
N GLY A 17 -0.83 -21.35 2.23
CA GLY A 17 -1.62 -22.53 1.87
C GLY A 17 -2.83 -22.70 2.78
N PRO A 18 -3.10 -23.89 3.35
CA PRO A 18 -4.32 -24.15 4.12
C PRO A 18 -4.45 -23.32 5.41
N LEU A 19 -3.40 -22.61 5.83
CA LEU A 19 -3.37 -21.75 7.01
C LEU A 19 -3.81 -20.29 6.74
N GLY A 20 -4.20 -19.95 5.52
CA GLY A 20 -4.79 -18.65 5.18
C GLY A 20 -3.78 -17.55 4.83
N LYS A 21 -4.30 -16.31 4.70
CA LYS A 21 -3.55 -15.12 4.29
C LYS A 21 -3.03 -14.35 5.51
N VAL A 22 -1.74 -14.04 5.57
CA VAL A 22 -1.08 -13.26 6.64
C VAL A 22 -0.50 -11.96 6.09
N SER A 23 -0.68 -10.87 6.83
CA SER A 23 -0.27 -9.52 6.45
C SER A 23 1.15 -9.19 6.91
N GLY A 24 2.04 -8.96 5.93
CA GLY A 24 3.17 -8.03 6.05
C GLY A 24 4.39 -8.41 6.94
N PHE A 25 5.54 -7.91 6.48
CA PHE A 25 6.91 -7.99 7.02
C PHE A 25 7.11 -7.86 8.54
N GLY A 26 6.14 -7.32 9.29
CA GLY A 26 6.23 -7.11 10.75
C GLY A 26 6.27 -8.41 11.56
N ILE A 27 5.59 -9.46 11.10
CA ILE A 27 5.52 -10.73 11.83
C ILE A 27 6.88 -11.43 11.86
N GLY A 28 7.66 -11.34 10.77
CA GLY A 28 8.97 -12.01 10.66
C GLY A 28 10.01 -11.43 11.62
N ILE A 29 10.15 -10.10 11.66
CA ILE A 29 11.08 -9.43 12.59
C ILE A 29 10.61 -9.63 14.03
N ALA A 30 9.30 -9.51 14.29
CA ALA A 30 8.74 -9.78 15.61
C ALA A 30 9.05 -11.22 16.07
N LEU A 31 8.90 -12.23 15.21
CA LEU A 31 9.24 -13.62 15.50
C LEU A 31 10.73 -13.83 15.75
N VAL A 32 11.62 -13.19 14.98
CA VAL A 32 13.08 -13.30 15.19
C VAL A 32 13.49 -12.66 16.52
N VAL A 33 12.99 -11.46 16.83
CA VAL A 33 13.24 -10.80 18.12
C VAL A 33 12.66 -11.63 19.27
N TRP A 34 11.48 -12.24 19.07
CA TRP A 34 10.83 -13.11 20.04
C TRP A 34 11.61 -14.41 20.29
N LEU A 35 12.11 -15.07 19.25
CA LEU A 35 12.96 -16.25 19.35
C LEU A 35 14.29 -15.93 20.04
N LEU A 36 14.95 -14.83 19.66
CA LEU A 36 16.19 -14.38 20.29
C LEU A 36 15.97 -14.03 21.77
N GLY A 37 14.88 -13.31 22.10
CA GLY A 37 14.51 -13.00 23.47
C GLY A 37 14.24 -14.25 24.30
N GLY A 38 13.53 -15.23 23.75
CA GLY A 38 13.28 -16.53 24.37
C GLY A 38 14.57 -17.32 24.63
N VAL A 39 15.49 -17.36 23.67
CA VAL A 39 16.79 -18.06 23.78
C VAL A 39 17.71 -17.36 24.80
N VAL A 40 17.80 -16.03 24.78
CA VAL A 40 18.59 -15.26 25.76
C VAL A 40 18.04 -15.45 27.16
N TRP A 41 16.71 -15.40 27.33
CA TRP A 41 16.06 -15.65 28.61
C TRP A 41 16.29 -17.09 29.10
N PHE A 42 16.14 -18.09 28.21
CA PHE A 42 16.34 -19.50 28.53
C PHE A 42 17.78 -19.76 28.98
N THR A 43 18.76 -19.21 28.27
CA THR A 43 20.20 -19.37 28.59
C THR A 43 20.60 -18.67 29.90
N LEU A 44 20.08 -17.46 30.16
CA LEU A 44 20.33 -16.74 31.41
C LEU A 44 19.70 -17.46 32.62
N ARG A 45 18.49 -18.01 32.46
CA ARG A 45 17.75 -18.67 33.54
C ARG A 45 18.22 -20.10 33.80
N TRP A 46 18.77 -20.79 32.80
CA TRP A 46 19.40 -22.11 32.97
C TRP A 46 20.64 -22.08 33.88
N ARG A 47 21.35 -20.94 33.96
CA ARG A 47 22.48 -20.77 34.89
C ARG A 47 22.06 -20.59 36.37
N VAL A 48 20.82 -20.16 36.63
CA VAL A 48 20.32 -19.94 37.99
C VAL A 48 19.44 -21.13 38.37
N LYS A 49 20.05 -22.19 38.94
CA LYS A 49 19.32 -23.35 39.49
C LYS A 49 18.25 -22.85 40.48
N ARG A 50 16.98 -22.86 40.09
CA ARG A 50 15.89 -22.51 41.01
C ARG A 50 14.60 -23.28 40.69
N SER A 51 14.26 -24.15 41.63
CA SER A 51 12.95 -24.71 42.01
C SER A 51 11.87 -24.83 40.91
N TRP A 52 11.44 -26.08 40.70
CA TRP A 52 10.44 -26.54 39.73
C TRP A 52 9.00 -25.98 39.87
N GLY A 53 8.75 -25.01 40.76
CA GLY A 53 7.38 -24.60 41.15
C GLY A 53 6.74 -23.43 40.39
N ASN A 54 7.47 -22.65 39.57
CA ASN A 54 6.98 -21.36 39.02
C ASN A 54 6.99 -21.27 37.48
N TRP A 55 6.81 -22.40 36.79
CA TRP A 55 6.91 -22.48 35.31
C TRP A 55 5.67 -21.97 34.57
N ALA A 56 4.53 -21.79 35.24
CA ALA A 56 3.28 -21.37 34.60
C ALA A 56 3.22 -19.86 34.28
N VAL A 57 3.83 -19.01 35.12
CA VAL A 57 3.71 -17.54 35.02
C VAL A 57 4.39 -16.94 33.78
N PRO A 58 5.58 -17.39 33.35
CA PRO A 58 6.24 -16.84 32.16
C PRO A 58 5.55 -17.26 30.85
N GLY A 59 5.12 -18.51 30.74
CA GLY A 59 4.46 -19.00 29.52
C GLY A 59 3.17 -18.26 29.21
N VAL A 60 2.36 -17.99 30.23
CA VAL A 60 1.09 -17.28 30.10
C VAL A 60 1.30 -15.79 29.76
N THR A 61 2.33 -15.15 30.33
CA THR A 61 2.65 -13.74 30.01
C THR A 61 3.19 -13.60 28.59
N TRP A 62 4.05 -14.52 28.13
CA TRP A 62 4.53 -14.54 26.75
C TRP A 62 3.43 -14.86 25.72
N LEU A 63 2.51 -15.79 26.03
CA LEU A 63 1.32 -16.05 25.20
C LEU A 63 0.36 -14.86 25.18
N GLY A 64 0.20 -14.15 26.30
CA GLY A 64 -0.61 -12.93 26.37
C GLY A 64 -0.09 -11.81 25.45
N ILE A 65 1.22 -11.57 25.44
CA ILE A 65 1.83 -10.56 24.55
C ILE A 65 1.71 -11.00 23.08
N ALA A 66 1.96 -12.28 22.77
CA ALA A 66 1.78 -12.81 21.42
C ALA A 66 0.32 -12.70 20.95
N ALA A 67 -0.64 -12.99 21.83
CA ALA A 67 -2.06 -12.82 21.57
C ALA A 67 -2.40 -11.35 21.31
N VAL A 68 -1.84 -10.39 22.06
CA VAL A 68 -2.07 -8.95 21.82
C VAL A 68 -1.51 -8.51 20.47
N ILE A 69 -0.32 -8.96 20.09
CA ILE A 69 0.31 -8.60 18.79
C ILE A 69 -0.44 -9.23 17.62
N VAL A 70 -0.84 -10.51 17.74
CA VAL A 70 -1.59 -11.25 16.70
C VAL A 70 -3.06 -10.83 16.65
N MET A 71 -3.64 -10.44 17.78
CA MET A 71 -4.99 -9.88 17.88
C MET A 71 -5.03 -8.35 17.80
N ILE A 72 -3.97 -7.64 17.36
CA ILE A 72 -4.18 -6.25 16.91
C ILE A 72 -5.03 -6.37 15.66
N PRO A 73 -6.32 -6.06 15.77
CA PRO A 73 -7.23 -6.62 14.80
C PRO A 73 -7.33 -5.64 13.63
N GLU A 74 -7.48 -6.15 12.41
CA GLU A 74 -7.39 -5.34 11.19
C GLU A 74 -8.31 -4.10 11.19
N TRP A 75 -9.41 -4.12 11.95
CA TRP A 75 -10.28 -2.95 12.14
C TRP A 75 -9.56 -1.77 12.78
N SER A 76 -8.69 -2.01 13.76
CA SER A 76 -7.89 -0.93 14.39
C SER A 76 -6.95 -0.25 13.38
N LEU A 77 -6.35 -1.00 12.45
CA LEU A 77 -5.52 -0.43 11.39
C LEU A 77 -6.34 0.24 10.28
N ARG A 78 -7.55 -0.26 9.98
CA ARG A 78 -8.48 0.37 9.03
C ARG A 78 -8.98 1.72 9.54
N ASP A 79 -9.31 1.81 10.83
CA ASP A 79 -9.76 3.05 11.46
C ASP A 79 -8.67 4.11 11.45
N VAL A 80 -7.43 3.74 11.79
CA VAL A 80 -6.27 4.64 11.74
C VAL A 80 -6.00 5.11 10.30
N ARG A 81 -6.05 4.20 9.30
CA ARG A 81 -5.83 4.57 7.90
C ARG A 81 -6.92 5.52 7.38
N ALA A 82 -8.17 5.24 7.71
CA ALA A 82 -9.28 6.12 7.35
C ALA A 82 -9.11 7.51 7.99
N GLU A 83 -8.67 7.58 9.25
CA GLU A 83 -8.42 8.84 9.93
C GLU A 83 -7.24 9.61 9.32
N ILE A 84 -6.14 8.93 8.96
CA ILE A 84 -5.00 9.53 8.27
C ILE A 84 -5.44 10.15 6.93
N VAL A 85 -6.24 9.42 6.14
CA VAL A 85 -6.76 9.92 4.87
C VAL A 85 -7.68 11.12 5.12
N ARG A 86 -8.56 11.07 6.13
CA ARG A 86 -9.46 12.20 6.46
C ARG A 86 -8.68 13.45 6.86
N VAL A 87 -7.74 13.32 7.80
CA VAL A 87 -6.95 14.45 8.31
C VAL A 87 -6.07 15.02 7.20
N SER A 88 -5.38 14.15 6.45
CA SER A 88 -4.58 14.58 5.30
C SER A 88 -5.45 15.26 4.25
N ALA A 89 -6.66 14.76 4.01
CA ALA A 89 -7.56 15.36 3.06
C ALA A 89 -8.04 16.75 3.50
N GLN A 90 -8.32 16.96 4.79
CA GLN A 90 -8.65 18.28 5.31
C GLN A 90 -7.52 19.29 5.09
N ILE A 91 -6.28 18.92 5.37
CA ILE A 91 -5.10 19.78 5.19
C ILE A 91 -4.96 20.19 3.71
N HIS A 92 -5.09 19.23 2.79
CA HIS A 92 -4.92 19.47 1.36
C HIS A 92 -6.15 20.13 0.72
N SER A 93 -7.36 19.90 1.23
CA SER A 93 -8.59 20.50 0.71
C SER A 93 -8.66 22.02 0.87
N GLY A 94 -7.96 22.57 1.88
CA GLY A 94 -7.83 24.02 2.07
C GLY A 94 -6.88 24.71 1.09
N HIS A 95 -6.07 23.95 0.34
CA HIS A 95 -5.04 24.47 -0.55
C HIS A 95 -5.32 24.03 -2.00
N GLY A 96 -6.04 24.84 -2.77
CA GLY A 96 -6.60 24.50 -4.10
C GLY A 96 -5.62 24.33 -5.28
N GLY A 97 -4.39 23.87 -5.04
CA GLY A 97 -3.38 23.70 -6.09
C GLY A 97 -3.44 22.34 -6.81
N PRO A 98 -2.92 22.23 -8.05
CA PRO A 98 -2.89 20.98 -8.82
C PRO A 98 -2.13 19.86 -8.10
N VAL A 99 -1.02 20.20 -7.43
CA VAL A 99 -0.22 19.25 -6.65
C VAL A 99 -1.02 18.65 -5.48
N ASN A 100 -1.81 19.46 -4.79
CA ASN A 100 -2.63 18.98 -3.68
C ASN A 100 -3.75 18.06 -4.16
N GLN A 101 -4.33 18.35 -5.33
CA GLN A 101 -5.29 17.45 -5.96
C GLN A 101 -4.64 16.12 -6.36
N LEU A 102 -3.39 16.12 -6.83
CA LEU A 102 -2.67 14.86 -7.09
C LEU A 102 -2.43 14.06 -5.81
N VAL A 103 -1.99 14.71 -4.73
CA VAL A 103 -1.75 14.05 -3.44
C VAL A 103 -3.05 13.48 -2.87
N LEU A 104 -4.15 14.24 -2.93
CA LEU A 104 -5.48 13.75 -2.54
C LEU A 104 -5.89 12.54 -3.38
N GLY A 105 -5.69 12.60 -4.70
CA GLY A 105 -5.97 11.50 -5.60
C GLY A 105 -5.19 10.23 -5.25
N ASP A 106 -3.89 10.38 -4.95
CA ASP A 106 -3.03 9.28 -4.52
C ASP A 106 -3.52 8.65 -3.21
N LEU A 107 -3.86 9.48 -2.22
CA LEU A 107 -4.38 9.03 -0.93
C LEU A 107 -5.70 8.26 -1.08
N TYR A 108 -6.62 8.75 -1.92
CA TYR A 108 -7.87 8.05 -2.19
C TYR A 108 -7.65 6.75 -2.99
N ALA A 109 -6.74 6.74 -3.96
CA ALA A 109 -6.41 5.54 -4.73
C ALA A 109 -5.78 4.46 -3.84
N GLU A 110 -4.88 4.85 -2.95
CA GLU A 110 -4.32 3.97 -1.92
C GLU A 110 -5.41 3.42 -0.99
N ALA A 111 -6.38 4.26 -0.61
CA ALA A 111 -7.54 3.88 0.18
C ALA A 111 -8.56 3.01 -0.57
N LEU A 112 -8.34 2.75 -1.88
CA LEU A 112 -9.26 2.06 -2.79
C LEU A 112 -10.59 2.80 -3.01
N ASP A 113 -10.64 4.11 -2.69
CA ASP A 113 -11.76 5.00 -2.99
C ASP A 113 -11.56 5.61 -4.38
N PHE A 114 -11.67 4.76 -5.40
CA PHE A 114 -11.43 5.12 -6.80
C PHE A 114 -12.31 6.26 -7.33
N PRO A 115 -13.61 6.37 -6.98
CA PRO A 115 -14.44 7.49 -7.42
C PRO A 115 -13.92 8.85 -6.96
N ARG A 116 -13.44 8.94 -5.70
CA ARG A 116 -12.84 10.19 -5.20
C ARG A 116 -11.47 10.44 -5.81
N ALA A 117 -10.66 9.40 -5.98
CA ALA A 117 -9.37 9.52 -6.67
C ALA A 117 -9.53 10.07 -8.09
N LEU A 118 -10.51 9.54 -8.85
CA LEU A 118 -10.82 9.97 -10.21
C LEU A 118 -11.17 11.46 -10.27
N ARG A 119 -12.05 11.94 -9.37
CA ARG A 119 -12.39 13.36 -9.27
C ARG A 119 -11.17 14.23 -9.02
N CYS A 120 -10.31 13.83 -8.09
CA CYS A 120 -9.09 14.57 -7.75
C CYS A 120 -8.13 14.64 -8.93
N TYR A 121 -7.89 13.53 -9.64
CA TYR A 121 -7.01 13.54 -10.81
C TYR A 121 -7.58 14.35 -11.98
N ARG A 122 -8.88 14.27 -12.28
CA ARG A 122 -9.53 15.12 -13.28
C ARG A 122 -9.43 16.61 -12.94
N GLN A 123 -9.59 16.96 -11.66
CA GLN A 123 -9.42 18.33 -11.20
C GLN A 123 -7.95 18.78 -11.33
N ALA A 124 -6.98 17.93 -10.98
CA ALA A 124 -5.56 18.23 -11.15
C ALA A 124 -5.20 18.46 -12.62
N ALA A 125 -5.71 17.64 -13.54
CA ALA A 125 -5.49 17.78 -14.98
C ALA A 125 -6.14 19.05 -15.55
N THR A 126 -7.27 19.49 -14.97
CA THR A 126 -7.91 20.75 -15.34
C THR A 126 -7.13 21.97 -14.84
N LEU A 127 -6.57 21.88 -13.62
CA LEU A 127 -5.79 22.97 -13.00
C LEU A 127 -4.40 23.14 -13.62
N ALA A 128 -3.82 22.07 -14.17
CA ALA A 128 -2.49 22.06 -14.77
C ALA A 128 -2.46 21.23 -16.07
N PRO A 129 -3.09 21.72 -17.15
CA PRO A 129 -3.22 20.98 -18.43
C PRO A 129 -1.91 20.85 -19.22
N ASP A 130 -0.87 21.60 -18.81
CA ASP A 130 0.48 21.57 -19.37
C ASP A 130 1.43 20.67 -18.57
N GLN A 131 0.98 20.11 -17.45
CA GLN A 131 1.79 19.21 -16.63
C GLN A 131 1.51 17.75 -16.99
N PRO A 132 2.54 16.92 -17.23
CA PRO A 132 2.33 15.54 -17.63
C PRO A 132 1.86 14.64 -16.47
N GLU A 133 2.23 14.94 -15.23
CA GLU A 133 1.89 14.12 -14.06
C GLU A 133 0.38 13.93 -13.83
N PRO A 134 -0.48 14.97 -13.83
CA PRO A 134 -1.93 14.79 -13.71
C PRO A 134 -2.54 13.89 -14.78
N HIS A 135 -2.18 14.11 -16.04
CA HIS A 135 -2.64 13.30 -17.16
C HIS A 135 -2.19 11.83 -17.02
N ALA A 136 -0.94 11.61 -16.61
CA ALA A 136 -0.41 10.26 -16.41
C ALA A 136 -1.12 9.51 -15.26
N ARG A 137 -1.39 10.18 -14.14
CA ARG A 137 -2.10 9.55 -13.00
C ARG A 137 -3.56 9.26 -13.32
N LEU A 138 -4.24 10.18 -14.00
CA LEU A 138 -5.62 9.99 -14.47
C LEU A 138 -5.70 8.80 -15.42
N ALA A 139 -4.86 8.78 -16.46
CA ALA A 139 -4.84 7.70 -17.44
C ALA A 139 -4.53 6.34 -16.81
N TRP A 140 -3.57 6.29 -15.88
CA TRP A 140 -3.25 5.06 -15.16
C TRP A 140 -4.45 4.51 -14.40
N LEU A 141 -5.17 5.38 -13.66
CA LEU A 141 -6.36 4.97 -12.92
C LEU A 141 -7.43 4.44 -13.87
N LEU A 142 -7.74 5.16 -14.94
CA LEU A 142 -8.75 4.78 -15.94
C LEU A 142 -8.40 3.48 -16.69
N ALA A 143 -7.11 3.15 -16.84
CA ALA A 143 -6.68 1.92 -17.50
C ALA A 143 -6.61 0.71 -16.55
N THR A 144 -6.22 0.91 -15.30
CA THR A 144 -5.82 -0.21 -14.40
C THR A 144 -6.74 -0.44 -13.21
N CYS A 145 -7.74 0.43 -13.00
CA CYS A 145 -8.65 0.30 -11.88
C CYS A 145 -9.36 -1.07 -11.89
N PRO A 146 -9.44 -1.78 -10.75
CA PRO A 146 -10.18 -3.05 -10.68
C PRO A 146 -11.70 -2.85 -10.82
N ASP A 147 -12.21 -1.64 -10.62
CA ASP A 147 -13.62 -1.30 -10.81
C ASP A 147 -13.90 -0.96 -12.28
N GLU A 148 -14.70 -1.80 -12.94
CA GLU A 148 -15.15 -1.61 -14.32
C GLU A 148 -15.93 -0.31 -14.54
N GLY A 149 -16.62 0.21 -13.52
CA GLY A 149 -17.35 1.47 -13.64
C GLY A 149 -16.44 2.71 -13.68
N ILE A 150 -15.18 2.56 -13.28
CA ILE A 150 -14.16 3.62 -13.33
C ILE A 150 -13.28 3.46 -14.57
N ARG A 151 -13.13 2.24 -15.10
CA ARG A 151 -12.31 2.03 -16.29
C ARG A 151 -12.93 2.69 -17.51
N ASP A 152 -12.11 3.43 -18.23
CA ASP A 152 -12.48 4.09 -19.48
C ASP A 152 -11.27 4.08 -20.41
N ALA A 153 -11.27 3.15 -21.36
CA ALA A 153 -10.17 2.95 -22.28
C ALA A 153 -9.93 4.16 -23.20
N GLU A 154 -10.99 4.85 -23.59
CA GLU A 154 -10.91 5.99 -24.52
C GLU A 154 -10.32 7.21 -23.81
N GLU A 155 -10.84 7.54 -22.63
CA GLU A 155 -10.30 8.62 -21.82
C GLU A 155 -8.87 8.30 -21.36
N ALA A 156 -8.59 7.05 -20.97
CA ALA A 156 -7.24 6.62 -20.60
C ALA A 156 -6.23 6.85 -21.73
N LEU A 157 -6.55 6.47 -22.96
CA LEU A 157 -5.68 6.68 -24.13
C LEU A 157 -5.47 8.18 -24.39
N ARG A 158 -6.53 8.99 -24.36
CA ARG A 158 -6.44 10.44 -24.59
C ARG A 158 -5.49 11.11 -23.59
N GLU A 159 -5.66 10.79 -22.31
CA GLU A 159 -4.88 11.33 -21.20
C GLU A 159 -3.43 10.81 -21.23
N ALA A 160 -3.21 9.52 -21.51
CA ALA A 160 -1.87 8.93 -21.62
C ALA A 160 -1.06 9.54 -22.77
N GLN A 161 -1.70 9.72 -23.93
CA GLN A 161 -1.06 10.36 -25.08
C GLN A 161 -0.72 11.82 -24.79
N GLN A 162 -1.58 12.54 -24.07
CA GLN A 162 -1.28 13.92 -23.66
C GLN A 162 -0.06 13.97 -22.75
N ALA A 163 0.02 13.10 -21.73
CA ALA A 163 1.20 13.00 -20.87
C ALA A 163 2.49 12.69 -21.64
N CYS A 164 2.41 11.79 -22.62
CA CYS A 164 3.55 11.47 -23.49
C CYS A 164 3.95 12.66 -24.37
N ARG A 165 2.99 13.36 -24.99
CA ARG A 165 3.27 14.55 -25.81
C ARG A 165 3.95 15.65 -25.01
N LEU A 166 3.46 15.94 -23.81
CA LEU A 166 4.02 16.97 -22.91
C LEU A 166 5.47 16.66 -22.49
N THR A 167 5.86 15.39 -22.48
CA THR A 167 7.24 14.97 -22.17
C THR A 167 8.09 14.71 -23.42
N GLY A 168 7.56 14.95 -24.62
CA GLY A 168 8.22 14.59 -25.87
C GLY A 168 8.53 13.10 -25.98
N TYR A 169 7.68 12.25 -25.38
CA TYR A 169 7.88 10.80 -25.26
C TYR A 169 9.18 10.40 -24.52
N GLY A 170 9.80 11.31 -23.78
CA GLY A 170 11.10 11.09 -23.12
C GLY A 170 11.01 10.51 -21.71
N ARG A 171 9.82 10.42 -21.11
CA ARG A 171 9.63 9.97 -19.71
C ARG A 171 9.10 8.51 -19.70
N PRO A 172 9.89 7.52 -19.24
CA PRO A 172 9.49 6.10 -19.29
C PRO A 172 8.16 5.80 -18.62
N ARG A 173 7.85 6.48 -17.51
CA ARG A 173 6.57 6.35 -16.80
C ARG A 173 5.37 6.70 -17.67
N CYS A 174 5.47 7.71 -18.54
CA CYS A 174 4.36 8.09 -19.43
C CYS A 174 4.14 7.01 -20.51
N LEU A 175 5.21 6.39 -21.01
CA LEU A 175 5.13 5.28 -21.96
C LEU A 175 4.50 4.04 -21.33
N GLU A 176 4.83 3.75 -20.07
CA GLU A 176 4.21 2.67 -19.30
C GLU A 176 2.69 2.87 -19.16
N VAL A 177 2.28 4.10 -18.84
CA VAL A 177 0.86 4.47 -18.75
C VAL A 177 0.16 4.33 -20.10
N LEU A 178 0.82 4.72 -21.19
CA LEU A 178 0.28 4.56 -22.55
C LEU A 178 0.12 3.08 -22.92
N ALA A 179 1.09 2.23 -22.56
CA ALA A 179 0.99 0.79 -22.76
C ALA A 179 -0.18 0.17 -21.98
N ALA A 180 -0.38 0.59 -20.72
CA ALA A 180 -1.52 0.16 -19.92
C ALA A 180 -2.86 0.59 -20.55
N ALA A 181 -2.95 1.82 -21.06
CA ALA A 181 -4.15 2.30 -21.75
C ALA A 181 -4.45 1.52 -23.04
N HIS A 182 -3.42 1.19 -23.84
CA HIS A 182 -3.58 0.34 -25.02
C HIS A 182 -4.03 -1.09 -24.65
N ALA A 183 -3.51 -1.65 -23.56
CA ALA A 183 -3.91 -2.97 -23.07
C ALA A 183 -5.39 -3.00 -22.67
N GLU A 184 -5.88 -1.97 -21.97
CA GLU A 184 -7.30 -1.85 -21.61
C GLU A 184 -8.18 -1.65 -22.86
N ALA A 185 -7.72 -0.86 -23.83
CA ALA A 185 -8.40 -0.69 -25.12
C ALA A 185 -8.37 -1.94 -26.02
N LYS A 186 -7.63 -2.99 -25.62
CA LYS A 186 -7.39 -4.22 -26.41
C LYS A 186 -6.80 -3.93 -27.80
N GLN A 187 -6.02 -2.86 -27.89
CA GLN A 187 -5.33 -2.44 -29.11
C GLN A 187 -3.85 -2.80 -28.97
N TRP A 188 -3.43 -3.89 -29.63
CA TRP A 188 -2.05 -4.37 -29.65
C TRP A 188 -1.61 -4.67 -31.09
#